data_AF-A0A7S1DV46-F1
#
_entry.id   AF-A0A7S1DV46-F1
#
_cell.length_a   1.000
_cell.length_b   1.000
_cell.length_c   1.000
_cell.angle_alpha   90.00
_cell.angle_beta   90.00
_cell.angle_gamma   90.00
#
_symmetry.space_group_name_H-M   'P 1'
#
loop_
_entity.id
_entity.type
_entity.pdbx_description
1 polymer ?
#
loop_
_entity_poly.entity_id
_entity_poly.type
_entity_poly.pdbx_seq_one_letter_code
_entity_poly.pdbx_strand_id
1 'polypeptide(L)'
;WAQGDYADRPLFAWVDEAVFERKTYKCFMCLLDNYKAETGESETVTDEERRENSQFLDACLDSKPMQYLLNYLIKKGVTKSRETLKRLLNDLWFKLYRREVRDDSSGFEHVFVGEV
;
A
#
# COMPACT_ATOMS: atom_id res chain seq x y z
N TRP A 1 -10.14 -13.34 -11.79
CA TRP A 1 -10.39 -12.76 -13.13
C TRP A 1 -11.51 -13.55 -13.79
N ALA A 2 -12.56 -12.83 -14.17
CA ALA A 2 -13.94 -13.23 -13.93
C ALA A 2 -14.48 -14.35 -14.83
N GLN A 3 -14.99 -15.39 -14.18
CA GLN A 3 -16.15 -16.11 -14.66
C GLN A 3 -17.36 -15.16 -14.45
N GLY A 4 -17.87 -14.53 -15.52
CA GLY A 4 -19.07 -13.66 -15.45
C GLY A 4 -18.88 -12.18 -15.83
N ASP A 5 -17.74 -11.77 -16.38
CA ASP A 5 -17.64 -10.46 -17.05
C ASP A 5 -18.30 -10.53 -18.43
N TYR A 6 -19.38 -9.77 -18.63
CA TYR A 6 -20.12 -9.66 -19.89
C TYR A 6 -19.67 -8.45 -20.72
N ALA A 7 -18.65 -7.70 -20.28
CA ALA A 7 -18.06 -6.66 -21.10
C ALA A 7 -17.17 -7.29 -22.18
N ASP A 8 -17.54 -7.11 -23.44
CA ASP A 8 -16.77 -7.62 -24.59
C ASP A 8 -15.38 -6.97 -24.74
N ARG A 9 -15.07 -5.93 -23.96
CA ARG A 9 -13.82 -5.17 -24.03
C ARG A 9 -13.29 -4.85 -22.62
N PRO A 10 -11.96 -4.78 -22.46
CA PRO A 10 -11.37 -4.35 -21.20
C PRO A 10 -11.76 -2.91 -20.86
N LEU A 11 -11.90 -2.61 -19.57
CA LEU A 11 -12.20 -1.26 -19.07
C LEU A 11 -11.12 -0.25 -19.52
N PHE A 12 -9.85 -0.65 -19.43
CA PHE A 12 -8.72 0.14 -19.91
C PHE A 12 -8.33 -0.35 -21.31
N ALA A 13 -8.58 0.48 -22.32
CA ALA A 13 -8.09 0.21 -23.69
C ALA A 13 -6.58 0.43 -23.83
N TRP A 14 -6.02 1.37 -23.06
CA TRP A 14 -4.59 1.67 -23.02
C TRP A 14 -4.24 2.47 -21.76
N VAL A 15 -3.02 2.27 -21.24
CA VAL A 15 -2.40 3.05 -20.17
C VAL A 15 -0.99 3.38 -20.61
N ASP A 16 -0.57 4.63 -20.44
CA ASP A 16 0.81 5.05 -20.71
C ASP A 16 1.79 4.36 -19.76
N GLU A 17 2.65 3.50 -20.29
CA GLU A 17 3.63 2.75 -19.51
C GLU A 17 4.62 3.67 -18.78
N ALA A 18 4.83 4.90 -19.25
CA ALA A 18 5.66 5.89 -18.55
C ALA A 18 5.11 6.26 -17.16
N VAL A 19 3.84 5.98 -16.86
CA VAL A 19 3.29 6.11 -15.50
C VAL A 19 3.94 5.12 -14.55
N PHE A 20 4.23 3.90 -15.01
CA PHE A 20 4.88 2.88 -14.20
C PHE A 20 6.36 3.18 -13.95
N GLU A 21 6.95 4.13 -14.68
CA GLU A 21 8.31 4.63 -14.41
C GLU A 21 8.38 5.62 -13.25
N ARG A 22 7.25 6.17 -12.82
CA ARG A 22 7.19 7.11 -11.69
C ARG A 22 7.49 6.37 -10.38
N LYS A 23 8.40 6.91 -9.58
CA LYS A 23 8.88 6.33 -8.30
C LYS A 23 7.76 5.76 -7.42
N THR A 24 6.66 6.52 -7.23
CA THR A 24 5.54 6.09 -6.40
C THR A 24 4.79 4.89 -6.97
N TYR A 25 4.61 4.82 -8.29
CA TYR A 25 3.95 3.70 -8.95
C TYR A 25 4.87 2.46 -8.97
N LYS A 26 6.18 2.63 -9.20
CA LYS A 26 7.15 1.53 -9.07
C LYS A 26 7.10 0.89 -7.70
N CYS A 27 7.26 1.70 -6.64
CA CYS A 27 7.20 1.19 -5.28
C CYS A 27 5.84 0.58 -4.96
N PHE A 28 4.74 1.11 -5.48
CA PHE A 28 3.41 0.52 -5.30
C PHE A 28 3.27 -0.85 -5.98
N MET A 29 3.77 -1.00 -7.21
CA MET A 29 3.71 -2.28 -7.92
C MET A 29 4.55 -3.37 -7.23
N CYS A 30 5.72 -3.02 -6.67
CA CYS A 30 6.53 -3.89 -5.82
C CYS A 30 5.89 -4.22 -4.45
N LEU A 31 4.73 -3.64 -4.12
CA LEU A 31 3.95 -4.11 -2.98
C LEU A 31 2.90 -5.13 -3.42
N LEU A 32 2.36 -5.01 -4.63
CA LEU A 32 1.27 -5.87 -5.10
C LEU A 32 1.73 -7.28 -5.47
N ASP A 33 2.99 -7.44 -5.88
CA ASP A 33 3.59 -8.74 -6.20
C ASP A 33 3.85 -9.62 -4.98
N ASN A 34 3.93 -9.04 -3.79
CA ASN A 34 4.01 -9.76 -2.51
C ASN A 34 2.71 -10.48 -2.15
N TYR A 35 1.57 -9.96 -2.59
CA TYR A 35 0.26 -10.51 -2.27
C TYR A 35 -0.20 -11.51 -3.32
N LYS A 36 0.15 -12.79 -3.14
CA LYS A 36 -0.43 -13.90 -3.90
C LYS A 36 -1.65 -14.41 -3.15
N ALA A 37 -2.76 -14.61 -3.86
CA ALA A 37 -4.07 -15.04 -3.37
C ALA A 37 -4.12 -16.47 -2.79
N GLU A 38 -3.17 -16.84 -1.95
CA GLU A 38 -3.22 -18.05 -1.13
C GLU A 38 -3.70 -17.66 0.28
N THR A 39 -5.01 -17.44 0.39
CA THR A 39 -5.70 -17.25 1.66
C THR A 39 -5.52 -18.49 2.54
N GLY A 40 -5.12 -18.32 3.82
CA GLY A 40 -5.21 -19.38 4.85
C GLY A 40 -3.90 -19.81 5.51
N GLU A 41 -2.75 -19.22 5.19
CA GLU A 41 -1.49 -19.43 5.92
C GLU A 41 -1.06 -18.18 6.70
N SER A 42 -0.29 -18.37 7.78
CA SER A 42 0.27 -17.26 8.57
C SER A 42 1.22 -16.44 7.70
N GLU A 43 0.86 -15.20 7.38
CA GLU A 43 1.75 -14.31 6.65
C GLU A 43 2.95 -13.92 7.52
N THR A 44 4.15 -14.29 7.07
CA THR A 44 5.39 -13.84 7.71
C THR A 44 5.98 -12.72 6.88
N VAL A 45 5.82 -11.47 7.35
CA VAL A 45 6.44 -10.32 6.69
C VAL A 45 7.95 -10.44 6.74
N THR A 46 8.54 -10.71 5.58
CA THR A 46 9.96 -10.82 5.29
C THR A 46 10.67 -9.48 5.41
N ASP A 47 11.99 -9.51 5.53
CA ASP A 47 12.79 -8.28 5.58
C ASP A 47 12.72 -7.48 4.26
N GLU A 48 12.50 -8.14 3.13
CA GLU A 48 12.32 -7.46 1.84
C GLU A 48 10.98 -6.71 1.80
N GLU A 49 9.89 -7.35 2.21
CA GLU A 49 8.57 -6.68 2.27
C GLU A 49 8.58 -5.48 3.21
N ARG A 50 9.28 -5.57 4.36
CA ARG A 50 9.47 -4.40 5.26
C ARG A 50 10.22 -3.27 4.57
N ARG A 51 11.23 -3.63 3.76
CA ARG A 51 12.03 -2.67 3.01
C ARG A 51 11.20 -2.01 1.90
N GLU A 52 10.39 -2.77 1.19
CA GLU A 52 9.48 -2.27 0.15
C GLU A 52 8.40 -1.35 0.74
N ASN A 53 7.78 -1.74 1.85
CA ASN A 53 6.84 -0.90 2.61
C ASN A 53 7.49 0.45 2.98
N SER A 54 8.71 0.40 3.52
CA SER A 54 9.47 1.59 3.90
C SER A 54 9.79 2.49 2.68
N GLN A 55 10.18 1.90 1.55
CA GLN A 55 10.47 2.62 0.31
C GLN A 55 9.23 3.27 -0.29
N PHE A 56 8.09 2.57 -0.29
CA PHE A 56 6.82 3.11 -0.75
C PHE A 56 6.38 4.30 0.10
N LEU A 57 6.45 4.18 1.43
CA LEU A 57 6.13 5.29 2.33
C LEU A 57 7.05 6.50 2.11
N ASP A 58 8.35 6.28 1.86
CA ASP A 58 9.26 7.38 1.53
C ASP A 58 8.92 8.06 0.21
N ALA A 59 8.64 7.27 -0.83
CA ALA A 59 8.22 7.80 -2.13
C ALA A 59 6.92 8.62 -2.02
N CYS A 60 5.96 8.15 -1.22
CA CYS A 60 4.73 8.88 -0.92
C CYS A 60 5.02 10.17 -0.15
N LEU A 61 5.80 10.12 0.93
CA LEU A 61 6.13 11.29 1.76
C LEU A 61 6.92 12.37 1.02
N ASP A 62 7.65 12.01 -0.03
CA ASP A 62 8.34 12.95 -0.93
C ASP A 62 7.37 13.75 -1.82
N SER A 63 6.14 13.26 -2.01
CA SER A 63 5.15 13.90 -2.89
C SER A 63 4.54 15.17 -2.29
N LYS A 64 4.14 16.12 -3.14
CA LYS A 64 3.50 17.39 -2.72
C LYS A 64 2.24 17.16 -1.85
N PRO A 65 1.32 16.23 -2.18
CA PRO A 65 0.15 15.96 -1.33
C PRO A 65 0.53 15.51 0.09
N MET A 66 1.55 14.66 0.22
CA MET A 66 1.98 14.15 1.53
C MET A 66 2.77 15.19 2.34
N GLN A 67 3.52 16.07 1.68
CA GLN A 67 4.14 17.23 2.35
C GLN A 67 3.07 18.18 2.91
N TYR A 68 1.96 18.39 2.18
CA TYR A 68 0.82 19.13 2.69
C TYR A 68 0.20 18.44 3.91
N LEU A 69 -0.04 17.13 3.83
CA LEU A 69 -0.57 16.33 4.93
C LEU A 69 0.32 16.42 6.17
N LEU A 70 1.64 16.29 6.01
CA LEU A 70 2.61 16.41 7.11
C LEU A 70 2.47 17.76 7.81
N ASN A 71 2.48 18.86 7.06
CA ASN A 71 2.32 20.21 7.62
C ASN A 71 0.98 20.39 8.35
N TYR A 72 -0.10 19.84 7.78
CA TYR A 72 -1.42 19.87 8.39
C TYR A 72 -1.46 19.10 9.71
N LEU A 73 -0.93 17.89 9.75
CA LEU A 73 -0.93 17.03 10.94
C LEU A 73 0.01 17.54 12.04
N ILE A 74 1.11 18.21 11.68
CA ILE A 74 1.96 18.94 12.64
C ILE A 74 1.16 20.06 13.30
N LYS A 75 0.45 20.88 12.52
CA LYS A 75 -0.41 21.95 13.05
C LYS A 75 -1.53 21.42 13.95
N LYS A 76 -2.02 20.21 13.70
CA LYS A 76 -3.03 19.54 14.52
C LYS A 76 -2.46 18.81 15.75
N GLY A 77 -1.13 18.78 15.92
CA GLY A 77 -0.48 18.09 17.03
C GLY A 77 -0.54 16.55 16.95
N VAL A 78 -0.88 16.00 15.79
CA VAL A 78 -0.99 14.54 15.58
C VAL A 78 0.38 13.90 15.35
N THR A 79 1.27 14.61 14.65
CA THR A 79 2.64 14.17 14.39
C THR A 79 3.62 15.31 14.64
N LYS A 80 4.90 15.00 14.85
CA LYS A 80 5.94 16.00 15.15
C LYS A 80 6.94 16.17 14.00
N SER A 81 7.05 15.17 13.15
CA SER A 81 8.10 15.08 12.12
C SER A 81 7.71 14.10 11.02
N ARG A 82 8.49 14.07 9.94
CA ARG A 82 8.35 13.08 8.88
C ARG A 82 8.46 11.66 9.42
N GLU A 83 9.39 11.39 10.33
CA GLU A 83 9.66 10.07 10.89
C GLU A 83 8.53 9.58 11.80
N THR A 84 7.92 10.50 12.56
CA THR A 84 6.74 10.17 13.38
C THR A 84 5.51 9.91 12.50
N LEU A 85 5.35 10.67 11.41
CA LEU A 85 4.29 10.39 10.43
C LEU A 85 4.52 9.07 9.69
N LYS A 86 5.76 8.78 9.27
CA LYS A 86 6.11 7.54 8.58
C LYS A 86 5.79 6.32 9.45
N ARG A 87 6.14 6.36 10.74
CA ARG A 87 5.79 5.30 11.69
C ARG A 87 4.28 5.13 11.85
N LEU A 88 3.55 6.24 11.98
CA LEU A 88 2.09 6.21 12.07
C LEU A 88 1.45 5.60 10.82
N LEU A 89 1.93 5.96 9.62
CA LEU A 89 1.45 5.40 8.37
C LEU A 89 1.81 3.92 8.24
N ASN A 90 3.01 3.53 8.66
CA ASN A 90 3.42 2.13 8.68
C ASN A 90 2.50 1.30 9.58
N ASP A 91 2.22 1.79 10.79
CA ASP A 91 1.34 1.11 11.73
C ASP A 91 -0.12 1.07 11.25
N LEU A 92 -0.57 2.08 10.52
CA LEU A 92 -1.93 2.15 10.01
C LEU A 92 -2.15 1.21 8.81
N TRP A 93 -1.18 1.14 7.91
CA TRP A 93 -1.35 0.46 6.62
C TRP A 93 -0.75 -0.95 6.59
N PHE A 94 0.43 -1.16 7.19
CA PHE A 94 1.21 -2.39 7.01
C PHE A 94 1.33 -3.24 8.28
N LYS A 95 0.82 -2.76 9.42
CA LYS A 95 0.75 -3.59 10.61
C LYS A 95 -0.36 -4.63 10.43
N LEU A 96 0.02 -5.90 10.50
CA LEU A 96 -0.93 -6.99 10.52
C LEU A 96 -1.84 -6.88 11.75
N TYR A 97 -3.12 -7.13 11.53
CA TYR A 97 -4.11 -7.34 12.57
C TYR A 97 -4.89 -8.61 12.22
N ARG A 98 -5.62 -9.13 13.22
CA ARG A 98 -6.38 -10.38 13.08
C ARG A 98 -7.79 -10.10 12.54
N ARG A 99 -8.18 -10.78 11.46
CA ARG A 99 -9.56 -10.86 10.93
C ARG A 99 -10.20 -12.23 11.19
N GLU A 100 -9.56 -13.33 10.82
CA GLU A 100 -10.04 -14.70 11.06
C GLU A 100 -8.98 -15.52 11.83
N VAL A 101 -7.75 -15.55 11.31
CA VAL A 101 -6.56 -16.14 11.94
C VAL A 101 -5.68 -15.02 12.51
N ARG A 102 -4.81 -15.33 13.49
CA ARG A 102 -3.93 -14.33 14.08
C ARG A 102 -2.97 -13.78 13.02
N ASP A 103 -2.94 -12.44 12.87
CA ASP A 103 -2.02 -11.70 12.00
C ASP A 103 -2.14 -12.08 10.52
N ASP A 104 -3.36 -12.03 9.98
CA ASP A 104 -3.72 -12.50 8.64
C ASP A 104 -4.03 -11.39 7.63
N SER A 105 -4.13 -10.13 8.06
CA SER A 105 -4.43 -9.03 7.12
C SER A 105 -3.87 -7.67 7.56
N SER A 106 -3.58 -6.79 6.59
CA SER A 106 -3.21 -5.39 6.78
C SER A 106 -4.24 -4.40 6.21
N GLY A 107 -4.11 -3.13 6.60
CA GLY A 107 -4.96 -2.06 6.03
C GLY A 107 -4.68 -1.83 4.55
N PHE A 108 -3.45 -2.11 4.12
CA PHE A 108 -3.01 -1.97 2.74
C PHE A 108 -3.68 -3.02 1.84
N GLU A 109 -3.65 -4.30 2.21
CA GLU A 109 -4.34 -5.36 1.45
C GLU A 109 -5.82 -5.04 1.25
N HIS A 110 -6.50 -4.68 2.34
CA HIS A 110 -7.92 -4.46 2.29
C HIS A 110 -8.35 -3.32 1.35
N VAL A 111 -7.55 -2.25 1.28
CA VAL A 111 -7.89 -1.05 0.48
C VAL A 111 -7.33 -1.13 -0.93
N PHE A 112 -6.14 -1.69 -1.12
CA PHE A 112 -5.40 -1.62 -2.40
C PHE A 112 -5.30 -2.95 -3.14
N VAL A 113 -5.20 -4.08 -2.44
CA VAL A 113 -5.17 -5.41 -3.07
C VAL A 113 -6.60 -5.90 -3.33
N GLY A 114 -7.54 -5.50 -2.48
CA GLY A 114 -8.97 -5.77 -2.66
C GLY A 114 -9.41 -7.11 -2.07
N GLU A 115 -8.67 -7.65 -1.09
CA GLU A 115 -9.12 -8.83 -0.35
C GLU A 115 -10.26 -8.48 0.61
N VAL A 116 -11.30 -9.32 0.56
CA VAL A 116 -12.40 -9.43 1.53
C VAL A 116 -12.34 -10.82 2.12
#